data_AF-A0A501W9B6-F1
#
_entry.id   AF-A0A501W9B6-F1
#
_cell.length_a   1.000
_cell.length_b   1.000
_cell.length_c   1.000
_cell.angle_alpha   90.00
_cell.angle_beta   90.00
_cell.angle_gamma   90.00
#
_symmetry.space_group_name_H-M   'P 1'
#
loop_
_entity.id
_entity.type
_entity.pdbx_description
1 polymer ?
#
loop_
_entity_poly.entity_id
_entity_poly.type
_entity_poly.pdbx_seq_one_letter_code
_entity_poly.pdbx_strand_id
1 'polypeptide(L)'
;MSQSNQPATTAEFDEFYAPAESSGSSTPPIEAGNYLARCFSMVLLGTFDDEYQGKVSKRTKVRISFELPTEMHVYKEEDGEQPRIISKEYNFSMNEKASMRKDLENWRGKKFTDEEASKFNIAKLLGVPCMLNVIQKVSKSGNTYSVISSISPLPKGFNCPEQVTPSFTFSVKSFNQEKFDSLPDFLKKNIQESDEYKAQFGNAAPAAQAQQAPPAQAKYVPGQGVMPPTPAPAAQPAAPAAAPAPAAQQGAIGWGNPQDTDDLPF
;
A
#
# COMPACT_ATOMS: atom_id res chain seq x y z
N MET A 1 67.86 -1.30 -41.64
CA MET A 1 67.15 -1.58 -40.37
C MET A 1 66.24 -0.41 -40.09
N SER A 2 64.93 -0.54 -40.31
CA SER A 2 63.94 0.37 -39.72
C SER A 2 62.66 -0.41 -39.56
N GLN A 3 62.24 -0.53 -38.30
CA GLN A 3 61.00 -1.16 -37.88
C GLN A 3 59.83 -0.28 -38.31
N SER A 4 58.77 -0.88 -38.82
CA SER A 4 57.43 -0.29 -38.81
C SER A 4 56.51 -1.28 -38.12
N ASN A 5 56.46 -1.14 -36.80
CA ASN A 5 55.56 -1.78 -35.88
C ASN A 5 54.14 -1.28 -36.17
N GLN A 6 53.19 -2.19 -36.41
CA GLN A 6 51.77 -1.86 -36.36
C GLN A 6 51.32 -1.78 -34.89
N PRO A 7 50.53 -0.78 -34.49
CA PRO A 7 49.67 -0.94 -33.32
C PRO A 7 48.31 -1.47 -33.79
N ALA A 8 48.04 -2.73 -33.47
CA ALA A 8 46.68 -3.26 -33.42
C ALA A 8 45.95 -2.61 -32.24
N THR A 9 45.04 -1.70 -32.54
CA THR A 9 44.17 -1.04 -31.55
C THR A 9 42.87 -1.84 -31.33
N THR A 10 42.67 -2.19 -30.06
CA THR A 10 41.38 -2.18 -29.33
C THR A 10 40.34 -3.22 -29.72
N ALA A 11 40.42 -4.42 -29.11
CA ALA A 11 39.29 -5.34 -29.05
C ALA A 11 39.43 -6.35 -27.88
N GLU A 12 39.39 -5.94 -26.60
CA GLU A 12 39.34 -6.90 -25.47
C GLU A 12 38.67 -6.37 -24.17
N PHE A 13 37.56 -5.63 -24.25
CA PHE A 13 36.78 -5.28 -23.03
C PHE A 13 35.26 -5.52 -23.14
N ASP A 14 34.81 -6.30 -24.13
CA ASP A 14 33.38 -6.55 -24.38
C ASP A 14 32.88 -7.93 -23.92
N GLU A 15 33.73 -8.76 -23.30
CA GLU A 15 33.38 -10.16 -22.93
C GLU A 15 32.65 -10.30 -21.57
N PHE A 16 32.41 -9.19 -20.85
CA PHE A 16 31.79 -9.19 -19.52
C PHE A 16 30.35 -8.66 -19.45
N TYR A 17 29.74 -8.29 -20.58
CA TYR A 17 28.35 -7.83 -20.61
C TYR A 17 27.43 -8.90 -21.20
N ALA A 18 26.38 -9.26 -20.45
CA ALA A 18 25.28 -10.06 -20.98
C ALA A 18 24.35 -9.14 -21.79
N PRO A 19 24.08 -9.41 -23.07
CA PRO A 19 23.10 -8.66 -23.82
C PRO A 19 21.68 -9.08 -23.39
N ALA A 20 20.81 -8.10 -23.21
CA ALA A 20 19.38 -8.33 -23.01
C ALA A 20 18.60 -7.40 -23.94
N GLU A 21 18.19 -7.92 -25.09
CA GLU A 21 17.14 -7.31 -25.89
C GLU A 21 15.85 -8.12 -25.73
N SER A 22 14.74 -7.44 -25.45
CA SER A 22 13.40 -8.00 -25.55
C SER A 22 12.45 -6.88 -25.98
N SER A 23 11.96 -7.03 -27.21
CA SER A 23 10.95 -6.22 -27.84
C SER A 23 9.56 -6.73 -27.47
N GLY A 24 8.79 -5.86 -26.81
CA GLY A 24 7.37 -6.05 -26.54
C GLY A 24 6.80 -4.71 -26.10
N SER A 25 5.58 -4.40 -26.54
CA SER A 25 4.81 -3.20 -26.19
C SER A 25 4.46 -3.17 -24.69
N SER A 26 5.48 -3.03 -23.86
CA SER A 26 5.42 -2.96 -22.41
C SER A 26 6.35 -1.83 -22.03
N THR A 27 5.86 -0.92 -21.18
CA THR A 27 6.64 0.20 -20.63
C THR A 27 8.07 -0.28 -20.34
N PRO A 28 9.12 0.38 -20.89
CA PRO A 28 10.49 -0.11 -20.75
C PRO A 28 10.82 -0.35 -19.27
N PRO A 29 11.63 -1.36 -18.93
CA PRO A 29 12.05 -1.56 -17.54
C PRO A 29 12.77 -0.30 -17.03
N ILE A 30 12.67 -0.04 -15.72
CA ILE A 30 13.48 0.98 -15.05
C ILE A 30 14.91 0.44 -15.00
N GLU A 31 15.87 1.28 -15.36
CA GLU A 31 17.29 0.95 -15.29
C GLU A 31 17.71 0.53 -13.89
N ALA A 32 18.74 -0.30 -13.79
CA ALA A 32 19.28 -0.67 -12.49
C ALA A 32 19.99 0.54 -11.87
N GLY A 33 19.65 0.88 -10.63
CA GLY A 33 20.15 2.10 -10.03
C GLY A 33 19.56 2.44 -8.67
N ASN A 34 19.99 3.58 -8.13
CA ASN A 34 19.43 4.15 -6.92
C ASN A 34 18.57 5.35 -7.27
N TYR A 35 17.32 5.33 -6.83
CA TYR A 35 16.35 6.36 -7.17
C TYR A 35 15.75 6.97 -5.92
N LEU A 36 15.55 8.29 -5.96
CA LEU A 36 14.71 8.97 -4.99
C LEU A 36 13.27 8.61 -5.31
N ALA A 37 12.53 8.19 -4.29
CA ALA A 37 11.15 7.78 -4.46
C ALA A 37 10.30 8.22 -3.27
N ARG A 38 8.98 8.13 -3.46
CA ARG A 38 8.00 8.40 -2.41
C ARG A 38 6.93 7.32 -2.44
N CYS A 39 6.60 6.76 -1.28
CA CYS A 39 5.49 5.82 -1.21
C CYS A 39 4.18 6.59 -1.35
N PHE A 40 3.43 6.35 -2.42
CA PHE A 40 2.13 6.98 -2.60
C PHE A 40 0.97 6.00 -2.40
N SER A 41 1.16 4.69 -2.64
CA SER A 41 0.05 3.74 -2.60
C SER A 41 0.33 2.50 -1.77
N MET A 42 -0.64 2.14 -0.93
CA MET A 42 -0.64 0.90 -0.15
C MET A 42 -1.98 0.18 -0.30
N VAL A 43 -1.91 -1.04 -0.82
CA VAL A 43 -3.09 -1.85 -1.14
C VAL A 43 -2.97 -3.20 -0.45
N LEU A 44 -3.79 -3.45 0.57
CA LEU A 44 -3.92 -4.79 1.15
C LEU A 44 -4.85 -5.62 0.27
N LEU A 45 -4.26 -6.52 -0.50
CA LEU A 45 -4.94 -7.33 -1.52
C LEU A 45 -5.88 -8.37 -0.90
N GLY A 46 -5.43 -8.99 0.19
CA GLY A 46 -6.17 -10.05 0.88
C GLY A 46 -5.36 -11.31 1.06
N THR A 47 -6.02 -12.38 1.48
CA THR A 47 -5.46 -13.68 1.80
C THR A 47 -5.57 -14.59 0.59
N PHE A 48 -4.43 -15.17 0.23
CA PHE A 48 -4.26 -16.09 -0.89
C PHE A 48 -3.67 -17.39 -0.38
N ASP A 49 -4.00 -18.49 -1.06
CA ASP A 49 -3.34 -19.76 -0.87
C ASP A 49 -1.97 -19.72 -1.54
N ASP A 50 -0.91 -19.90 -0.75
CA ASP A 50 0.47 -19.96 -1.21
C ASP A 50 1.01 -21.35 -0.93
N GLU A 51 1.44 -22.06 -1.97
CA GLU A 51 2.00 -23.40 -1.84
C GLU A 51 3.53 -23.31 -1.82
N TYR A 52 4.11 -23.72 -0.70
CA TYR A 52 5.56 -23.81 -0.55
C TYR A 52 5.96 -25.21 -0.10
N GLN A 53 6.78 -25.89 -0.90
CA GLN A 53 7.24 -27.26 -0.65
C GLN A 53 6.09 -28.26 -0.40
N GLY A 54 5.00 -28.19 -1.18
CA GLY A 54 3.83 -29.07 -1.03
C GLY A 54 2.94 -28.75 0.17
N LYS A 55 3.24 -27.69 0.93
CA LYS A 55 2.39 -27.20 2.02
C LYS A 55 1.66 -25.93 1.60
N VAL A 56 0.35 -26.05 1.44
CA VAL A 56 -0.54 -24.91 1.23
C VAL A 56 -0.63 -24.12 2.53
N SER A 57 -0.32 -22.83 2.46
CA SER A 57 -0.42 -21.88 3.57
C SER A 57 -1.18 -20.64 3.12
N LYS A 58 -2.12 -20.19 3.95
CA LYS A 58 -2.78 -18.91 3.73
C LYS A 58 -1.82 -17.76 4.06
N ARG A 59 -1.67 -16.84 3.12
CA ARG A 59 -0.82 -15.65 3.24
C ARG A 59 -1.60 -14.42 2.81
N THR A 60 -1.73 -13.46 3.71
CA THR A 60 -2.23 -12.15 3.37
C THR A 60 -1.16 -11.40 2.59
N LYS A 61 -1.49 -10.85 1.42
CA LYS A 61 -0.58 -10.08 0.56
C LYS A 61 -0.90 -8.59 0.64
N VAL A 62 0.15 -7.77 0.63
CA VAL A 62 0.07 -6.31 0.56
C VAL A 62 0.99 -5.82 -0.55
N ARG A 63 0.51 -4.86 -1.33
CA ARG A 63 1.28 -4.20 -2.38
C ARG A 63 1.59 -2.78 -1.94
N ILE A 64 2.87 -2.41 -2.00
CA ILE A 64 3.35 -1.06 -1.75
C ILE A 64 3.89 -0.50 -3.06
N SER A 65 3.43 0.67 -3.46
CA SER A 65 3.85 1.35 -4.68
C SER A 65 4.54 2.66 -4.37
N PHE A 66 5.58 2.93 -5.15
CA PHE A 66 6.44 4.08 -5.04
C PHE A 66 6.45 4.81 -6.38
N GLU A 67 6.40 6.13 -6.32
CA GLU A 67 6.63 7.00 -7.46
C GLU A 67 8.10 7.45 -7.44
N LEU A 68 8.66 7.61 -8.63
CA LEU A 68 10.04 8.03 -8.88
C LEU A 68 9.98 9.44 -9.48
N PRO A 69 9.91 10.49 -8.66
CA PRO A 69 9.68 11.85 -9.17
C PRO A 69 10.86 12.42 -9.97
N THR A 70 12.02 11.77 -9.96
CA THR A 70 13.16 12.15 -10.82
C THR A 70 13.09 11.51 -12.20
N GLU A 71 12.25 10.49 -12.39
CA GLU A 71 12.13 9.72 -13.61
C GLU A 71 10.75 9.93 -14.21
N MET A 72 10.63 10.78 -15.22
CA MET A 72 9.35 11.02 -15.90
C MET A 72 9.20 10.12 -17.13
N HIS A 73 7.97 9.69 -17.39
CA HIS A 73 7.62 8.88 -18.54
C HIS A 73 6.20 9.17 -19.00
N VAL A 74 6.02 9.21 -20.32
CA VAL A 74 4.71 9.40 -20.94
C VAL A 74 4.09 8.02 -21.16
N TYR A 75 3.17 7.64 -20.29
CA TYR A 75 2.43 6.37 -20.42
C TYR A 75 1.30 6.47 -21.45
N LYS A 76 0.67 7.64 -21.54
CA LYS A 76 -0.28 8.02 -22.59
C LYS A 76 0.01 9.46 -22.98
N GLU A 77 0.02 9.74 -24.28
CA GLU A 77 0.26 11.10 -24.79
C GLU A 77 -0.75 12.11 -24.23
N GLU A 78 -1.97 11.68 -23.92
CA GLU A 78 -3.04 12.50 -23.34
C GLU A 78 -2.81 12.89 -21.87
N ASP A 79 -2.17 12.02 -21.09
CA ASP A 79 -1.96 12.19 -19.64
C ASP A 79 -0.63 12.95 -19.34
N GLY A 80 0.18 13.21 -20.37
CA GLY A 80 1.46 13.91 -20.27
C GLY A 80 2.58 13.11 -19.59
N GLU A 81 3.64 13.81 -19.21
CA GLU A 81 4.76 13.23 -18.45
C GLU A 81 4.32 12.92 -17.01
N GLN A 82 4.43 11.65 -16.61
CA GLN A 82 4.11 11.18 -15.27
C GLN A 82 5.33 10.50 -14.63
N PRO A 83 5.50 10.58 -13.30
CA PRO A 83 6.60 9.90 -12.65
C PRO A 83 6.48 8.39 -12.87
N ARG A 84 7.63 7.74 -13.02
CA ARG A 84 7.72 6.30 -13.12
C ARG A 84 7.23 5.68 -11.82
N ILE A 85 6.42 4.65 -11.93
CA ILE A 85 5.87 3.94 -10.78
C ILE A 85 6.47 2.54 -10.71
N ILE A 86 6.93 2.15 -9.52
CA ILE A 86 7.39 0.80 -9.22
C ILE A 86 6.70 0.28 -7.96
N SER A 87 6.26 -0.98 -7.99
CA SER A 87 5.59 -1.62 -6.85
C SER A 87 6.37 -2.83 -6.37
N LYS A 88 6.23 -3.16 -5.08
CA LYS A 88 6.67 -4.42 -4.49
C LYS A 88 5.53 -5.04 -3.70
N GLU A 89 5.33 -6.34 -3.92
CA GLU A 89 4.36 -7.14 -3.19
C GLU A 89 5.04 -7.90 -2.06
N TYR A 90 4.36 -7.95 -0.92
CA TYR A 90 4.82 -8.58 0.30
C TYR A 90 3.74 -9.50 0.86
N ASN A 91 4.18 -10.52 1.59
CA ASN A 91 3.33 -11.18 2.56
C ASN A 91 3.21 -10.25 3.78
N PHE A 92 1.99 -9.89 4.18
CA PHE A 92 1.66 -9.10 5.35
C PHE A 92 2.00 -9.89 6.62
N SER A 93 3.28 -9.88 6.97
CA SER A 93 3.86 -10.55 8.12
C SER A 93 4.95 -9.66 8.70
N MET A 94 4.91 -9.47 10.01
CA MET A 94 5.88 -8.68 10.77
C MET A 94 6.78 -9.56 11.65
N ASN A 95 6.89 -10.85 11.32
CA ASN A 95 7.88 -11.71 11.98
C ASN A 95 9.30 -11.28 11.60
N GLU A 96 10.28 -11.61 12.44
CA GLU A 96 11.69 -11.19 12.27
C GLU A 96 12.30 -11.65 10.93
N LYS A 97 11.81 -12.75 10.36
CA LYS A 97 12.32 -13.30 9.09
C LYS A 97 11.65 -12.70 7.86
N ALA A 98 10.52 -12.01 8.02
CA ALA A 98 9.69 -11.50 6.94
C ALA A 98 10.45 -10.43 6.14
N SER A 99 10.38 -10.52 4.81
CA SER A 99 10.95 -9.52 3.91
C SER A 99 10.37 -8.13 4.15
N MET A 100 9.07 -8.06 4.47
CA MET A 100 8.38 -6.81 4.79
C MET A 100 8.99 -6.13 6.01
N ARG A 101 9.14 -6.83 7.14
CA ARG A 101 9.77 -6.27 8.33
C ARG A 101 11.19 -5.78 8.04
N LYS A 102 12.00 -6.59 7.36
CA LYS A 102 13.39 -6.23 7.00
C LYS A 102 13.46 -4.94 6.18
N ASP A 103 12.63 -4.81 5.14
CA ASP A 103 12.61 -3.61 4.30
C ASP A 103 12.11 -2.38 5.09
N LEU A 104 11.12 -2.55 5.98
CA LEU A 104 10.62 -1.47 6.82
C LEU A 104 11.62 -1.02 7.90
N GLU A 105 12.37 -1.96 8.50
CA GLU A 105 13.44 -1.65 9.45
C GLU A 105 14.57 -0.88 8.78
N ASN A 106 14.96 -1.33 7.58
CA ASN A 106 15.96 -0.67 6.75
C ASN A 106 15.50 0.74 6.37
N TRP A 107 14.27 0.89 5.90
CA TRP A 107 13.72 2.18 5.53
C TRP A 107 13.59 3.14 6.72
N ARG A 108 13.16 2.64 7.89
CA ARG A 108 13.10 3.43 9.13
C ARG A 108 14.48 3.75 9.70
N GLY A 109 15.51 3.00 9.32
CA GLY A 109 16.84 3.05 9.96
C GLY A 109 16.83 2.56 11.42
N LYS A 110 15.80 1.84 11.85
CA LYS A 110 15.64 1.36 13.23
C LYS A 110 14.87 0.04 13.25
N LYS A 111 15.43 -0.97 13.90
CA LYS A 111 14.80 -2.28 14.12
C LYS A 111 13.47 -2.15 14.88
N PHE A 112 12.50 -3.00 14.58
CA PHE A 112 11.28 -3.11 15.37
C PHE A 112 11.50 -4.06 16.54
N THR A 113 10.95 -3.73 17.69
CA THR A 113 10.61 -4.74 18.71
C THR A 113 9.39 -5.53 18.25
N ASP A 114 9.21 -6.75 18.74
CA ASP A 114 8.07 -7.58 18.33
C ASP A 114 6.72 -6.97 18.71
N GLU A 115 6.67 -6.28 19.86
CA GLU A 115 5.48 -5.53 20.29
C GLU A 115 5.16 -4.38 19.34
N GLU A 116 6.15 -3.58 18.94
CA GLU A 116 5.96 -2.50 17.97
C GLU A 116 5.53 -3.05 16.61
N ALA A 117 6.18 -4.13 16.15
CA ALA A 117 5.93 -4.74 14.85
C ALA A 117 4.48 -5.23 14.73
N SER A 118 3.92 -5.79 15.81
CA SER A 118 2.54 -6.29 15.85
C SER A 118 1.48 -5.19 15.74
N LYS A 119 1.81 -3.96 16.15
CA LYS A 119 0.89 -2.80 16.18
C LYS A 119 1.20 -1.76 15.10
N PHE A 120 2.21 -2.00 14.28
CA PHE A 120 2.67 -1.00 13.32
C PHE A 120 1.66 -0.81 12.19
N ASN A 121 1.12 0.41 12.09
CA ASN A 121 0.28 0.79 10.97
C ASN A 121 1.15 1.23 9.78
N ILE A 122 1.16 0.42 8.74
CA ILE A 122 1.93 0.66 7.50
C ILE A 122 1.51 1.96 6.79
N ALA A 123 0.26 2.41 6.94
CA ALA A 123 -0.22 3.64 6.33
C ALA A 123 0.54 4.89 6.81
N LYS A 124 1.27 4.80 7.94
CA LYS A 124 2.16 5.89 8.41
C LYS A 124 3.33 6.17 7.46
N LEU A 125 3.62 5.26 6.53
CA LEU A 125 4.71 5.39 5.58
C LEU A 125 4.28 6.02 4.24
N LEU A 126 2.98 6.33 4.09
CA LEU A 126 2.49 7.06 2.93
C LEU A 126 3.04 8.48 2.92
N GLY A 127 3.42 8.93 1.74
CA GLY A 127 4.07 10.22 1.52
C GLY A 127 5.50 10.28 2.06
N VAL A 128 6.03 9.24 2.72
CA VAL A 128 7.39 9.26 3.26
C VAL A 128 8.39 9.08 2.11
N PRO A 129 9.39 9.97 1.98
CA PRO A 129 10.42 9.82 0.96
C PRO A 129 11.41 8.70 1.34
N CYS A 130 11.95 8.04 0.33
CA CYS A 130 12.90 6.94 0.47
C CYS A 130 13.89 6.92 -0.69
N MET A 131 14.99 6.19 -0.51
CA MET A 131 15.86 5.80 -1.61
C MET A 131 15.66 4.32 -1.91
N LEU A 132 15.30 4.02 -3.17
CA LEU A 132 15.08 2.67 -3.68
C LEU A 132 16.29 2.21 -4.45
N ASN A 133 16.75 0.99 -4.18
CA ASN A 133 17.66 0.30 -5.05
C ASN A 133 16.86 -0.60 -6.01
N VAL A 134 16.88 -0.27 -7.29
CA VAL A 134 16.19 -1.00 -8.35
C VAL A 134 17.18 -1.89 -9.07
N ILE A 135 16.82 -3.15 -9.29
CA ILE A 135 17.58 -4.10 -10.09
C ILE A 135 16.70 -4.67 -11.19
N GLN A 136 17.31 -4.98 -12.32
CA GLN A 136 16.64 -5.69 -13.41
C GLN A 136 16.79 -7.20 -13.22
N LYS A 137 15.71 -7.94 -13.44
CA LYS A 137 15.69 -9.41 -13.44
C LYS A 137 15.13 -9.92 -14.74
N VAL A 138 15.69 -11.02 -15.22
CA VAL A 138 15.16 -11.73 -16.39
C VAL A 138 14.14 -12.76 -15.90
N SER A 139 12.94 -12.73 -16.46
CA SER A 139 11.89 -13.72 -16.18
C SER A 139 12.25 -15.07 -16.81
N LYS A 140 11.58 -16.14 -16.39
CA LYS A 140 11.73 -17.47 -17.03
C LYS A 140 11.40 -17.46 -18.53
N SER A 141 10.63 -16.47 -18.97
CA SER A 141 10.22 -16.24 -20.36
C SER A 141 11.18 -15.35 -21.15
N GLY A 142 12.30 -14.92 -20.56
CA GLY A 142 13.31 -14.07 -21.22
C GLY A 142 13.05 -12.56 -21.13
N ASN A 143 11.90 -12.14 -20.61
CA ASN A 143 11.58 -10.71 -20.48
C ASN A 143 12.28 -10.10 -19.26
N THR A 144 12.94 -8.95 -19.45
CA THR A 144 13.56 -8.17 -18.38
C THR A 144 12.53 -7.30 -17.68
N TYR A 145 12.52 -7.32 -16.35
CA TYR A 145 11.63 -6.51 -15.52
C TYR A 145 12.37 -5.96 -14.30
N SER A 146 11.95 -4.78 -13.84
CA SER A 146 12.58 -4.11 -12.71
C SER A 146 11.92 -4.51 -11.39
N VAL A 147 12.74 -4.73 -10.36
CA VAL A 147 12.27 -5.01 -9.01
C VAL A 147 13.01 -4.17 -7.99
N ILE A 148 12.34 -3.86 -6.89
CA ILE A 148 12.96 -3.18 -5.75
C ILE A 148 13.76 -4.21 -4.93
N SER A 149 15.08 -4.07 -4.96
CA SER A 149 16.02 -4.88 -4.18
C SER A 149 15.97 -4.50 -2.71
N SER A 150 16.12 -3.21 -2.39
CA SER A 150 16.13 -2.69 -1.03
C SER A 150 15.51 -1.28 -0.95
N ILE A 151 15.09 -0.91 0.26
CA ILE A 151 14.50 0.39 0.60
C ILE A 151 15.31 0.97 1.75
N SER A 152 15.72 2.22 1.63
CA SER A 152 16.54 2.93 2.62
C SER A 152 15.99 4.32 2.89
N PRO A 153 16.27 4.92 4.07
CA PRO A 153 15.92 6.30 4.34
C PRO A 153 16.65 7.22 3.37
N LEU A 154 16.04 8.38 3.10
CA LEU A 154 16.70 9.41 2.31
C LEU A 154 18.00 9.85 3.01
N PRO A 155 19.16 9.83 2.34
CA PRO A 155 20.41 10.29 2.94
C PRO A 155 20.33 11.76 3.34
N LYS A 156 21.03 12.14 4.43
CA LYS A 156 21.07 13.53 4.89
C LYS A 156 21.62 14.43 3.78
N GLY A 157 20.97 15.56 3.54
CA GLY A 157 21.37 16.53 2.51
C GLY A 157 20.73 16.31 1.14
N PHE A 158 20.02 15.21 0.93
CA PHE A 158 19.19 15.01 -0.26
C PHE A 158 17.75 15.44 0.04
N ASN A 159 17.09 16.05 -0.95
CA ASN A 159 15.66 16.33 -0.88
C ASN A 159 14.94 15.52 -1.97
N CYS A 160 13.82 14.91 -1.62
CA CYS A 160 12.96 14.22 -2.59
C CYS A 160 11.95 15.23 -3.11
N PRO A 161 11.75 15.35 -4.44
CA PRO A 161 10.73 16.23 -5.00
C PRO A 161 9.33 15.95 -4.41
N GLU A 162 8.43 16.92 -4.60
CA GLU A 162 7.07 16.81 -4.09
C GLU A 162 6.31 15.63 -4.71
N GLN A 163 5.32 15.16 -3.96
CA GLN A 163 4.43 14.09 -4.40
C GLN A 163 3.62 14.56 -5.60
N VAL A 164 3.72 13.85 -6.73
CA VAL A 164 2.94 14.14 -7.93
C VAL A 164 1.66 13.30 -7.93
N THR A 165 1.79 12.02 -7.59
CA THR A 165 0.67 11.07 -7.57
C THR A 165 -0.05 11.12 -6.23
N PRO A 166 -1.39 11.32 -6.20
CA PRO A 166 -2.14 11.35 -4.94
C PRO A 166 -1.93 10.10 -4.09
N SER A 167 -1.82 10.30 -2.77
CA SER A 167 -1.68 9.19 -1.83
C SER A 167 -2.94 8.31 -1.82
N PHE A 168 -2.78 7.00 -2.02
CA PHE A 168 -3.85 6.03 -2.12
C PHE A 168 -3.72 4.92 -1.08
N THR A 169 -4.84 4.57 -0.45
CA THR A 169 -4.92 3.48 0.52
C THR A 169 -6.14 2.63 0.30
N PHE A 170 -5.95 1.32 0.19
CA PHE A 170 -7.04 0.36 0.12
C PHE A 170 -6.77 -0.86 1.00
N SER A 171 -7.83 -1.37 1.62
CA SER A 171 -7.78 -2.60 2.39
C SER A 171 -9.00 -3.46 2.11
N VAL A 172 -8.77 -4.71 1.69
CA VAL A 172 -9.87 -5.66 1.49
C VAL A 172 -10.65 -5.95 2.79
N LYS A 173 -9.99 -5.84 3.96
CA LYS A 173 -10.64 -6.03 5.27
C LYS A 173 -11.58 -4.89 5.65
N SER A 174 -11.37 -3.71 5.08
CA SER A 174 -12.18 -2.51 5.29
C SER A 174 -12.63 -2.03 3.91
N PHE A 175 -13.38 -2.89 3.23
CA PHE A 175 -13.74 -2.73 1.82
C PHE A 175 -14.49 -1.41 1.60
N ASN A 176 -13.95 -0.58 0.71
CA ASN A 176 -14.57 0.66 0.26
C ASN A 176 -14.76 0.57 -1.26
N GLN A 177 -16.02 0.60 -1.70
CA GLN A 177 -16.41 0.41 -3.10
C GLN A 177 -15.82 1.48 -4.02
N GLU A 178 -15.87 2.75 -3.64
CA GLU A 178 -15.36 3.86 -4.45
C GLU A 178 -13.84 3.73 -4.71
N LYS A 179 -13.09 3.37 -3.66
CA LYS A 179 -11.65 3.13 -3.77
C LYS A 179 -11.36 1.88 -4.59
N PHE A 180 -12.16 0.82 -4.46
CA PHE A 180 -12.03 -0.36 -5.29
C PHE A 180 -12.26 -0.05 -6.77
N ASP A 181 -13.26 0.77 -7.08
CA ASP A 181 -13.59 1.16 -8.46
C ASP A 181 -12.51 2.04 -9.10
N SER A 182 -11.78 2.82 -8.29
CA SER A 182 -10.62 3.60 -8.75
C SER A 182 -9.36 2.76 -9.04
N LEU A 183 -9.30 1.50 -8.61
CA LEU A 183 -8.16 0.62 -8.88
C LEU A 183 -8.13 0.16 -10.33
N PRO A 184 -6.95 -0.07 -10.91
CA PRO A 184 -6.82 -0.68 -12.23
C PRO A 184 -7.34 -2.12 -12.22
N ASP A 185 -7.84 -2.58 -13.38
CA ASP A 185 -8.55 -3.86 -13.51
C ASP A 185 -7.73 -5.07 -13.07
N PHE A 186 -6.42 -5.05 -13.27
CA PHE A 186 -5.54 -6.12 -12.80
C PHE A 186 -5.51 -6.23 -11.27
N LEU A 187 -5.57 -5.11 -10.54
CA LEU A 187 -5.65 -5.12 -9.06
C LEU A 187 -7.04 -5.55 -8.60
N LYS A 188 -8.11 -5.09 -9.26
CA LYS A 188 -9.48 -5.52 -8.97
C LYS A 188 -9.61 -7.04 -9.08
N LYS A 189 -9.12 -7.62 -10.20
CA LYS A 189 -9.12 -9.07 -10.41
C LYS A 189 -8.33 -9.80 -9.32
N ASN A 190 -7.14 -9.31 -8.98
CA ASN A 190 -6.31 -9.91 -7.93
C ASN A 190 -7.03 -9.88 -6.56
N ILE A 191 -7.67 -8.77 -6.20
CA ILE A 191 -8.46 -8.65 -4.96
C ILE A 191 -9.68 -9.59 -5.00
N GLN A 192 -10.36 -9.74 -6.14
CA GLN A 192 -11.49 -10.67 -6.29
C GLN A 192 -11.11 -12.14 -6.07
N GLU A 193 -9.85 -12.50 -6.34
CA GLU A 193 -9.33 -13.84 -6.09
C GLU A 193 -9.05 -14.11 -4.61
N SER A 194 -9.01 -13.08 -3.76
CA SER A 194 -8.75 -13.21 -2.32
C SER A 194 -9.89 -13.90 -1.56
N ASP A 195 -9.53 -14.56 -0.47
CA ASP A 195 -10.48 -15.23 0.42
C ASP A 195 -11.48 -14.25 1.05
N GLU A 196 -11.05 -13.03 1.42
CA GLU A 196 -11.92 -12.04 2.05
C GLU A 196 -12.98 -11.53 1.07
N TYR A 197 -12.62 -11.26 -0.19
CA TYR A 197 -13.58 -10.87 -1.20
C TYR A 197 -14.56 -12.01 -1.49
N LYS A 198 -14.08 -13.26 -1.58
CA LYS A 198 -14.94 -14.45 -1.71
C LYS A 198 -15.81 -14.69 -0.48
N ALA A 199 -15.34 -14.39 0.72
CA ALA A 199 -16.15 -14.53 1.93
C ALA A 199 -17.26 -13.47 1.99
N GLN A 200 -16.97 -12.24 1.55
CA GLN A 200 -17.91 -11.12 1.57
C GLN A 200 -18.90 -11.14 0.39
N PHE A 201 -18.48 -11.63 -0.79
CA PHE A 201 -19.26 -11.58 -2.03
C PHE A 201 -19.45 -12.96 -2.71
N GLY A 202 -18.72 -14.00 -2.32
CA GLY A 202 -18.78 -15.34 -2.93
C GLY A 202 -19.94 -16.23 -2.45
N ASN A 203 -20.73 -15.78 -1.48
CA ASN A 203 -22.08 -16.32 -1.26
C ASN A 203 -23.13 -15.68 -2.20
N ALA A 204 -22.72 -14.78 -3.10
CA ALA A 204 -23.54 -14.39 -4.24
C ALA A 204 -23.08 -15.17 -5.49
N ALA A 205 -23.60 -16.39 -5.64
CA ALA A 205 -23.97 -16.83 -6.99
C ALA A 205 -24.81 -15.70 -7.64
N PRO A 206 -24.71 -15.48 -8.96
CA PRO A 206 -25.31 -14.31 -9.59
C PRO A 206 -26.83 -14.38 -9.42
N ALA A 207 -27.35 -13.68 -8.42
CA ALA A 207 -28.75 -13.33 -8.37
C ALA A 207 -28.96 -12.34 -9.52
N ALA A 208 -29.31 -12.91 -10.67
CA ALA A 208 -30.08 -12.23 -11.70
C ALA A 208 -31.01 -11.24 -11.00
N GLN A 209 -30.95 -10.01 -11.46
CA GLN A 209 -31.78 -8.89 -11.02
C GLN A 209 -33.23 -9.36 -10.83
N ALA A 210 -33.64 -9.64 -9.59
CA ALA A 210 -35.04 -9.62 -9.22
C ALA A 210 -35.40 -8.15 -9.10
N GLN A 211 -35.69 -7.55 -10.26
CA GLN A 211 -36.41 -6.30 -10.37
C GLN A 211 -37.56 -6.33 -9.36
N GLN A 212 -37.54 -5.39 -8.43
CA GLN A 212 -38.71 -5.06 -7.64
C GLN A 212 -39.81 -4.70 -8.65
N ALA A 213 -40.74 -5.63 -8.86
CA ALA A 213 -41.97 -5.35 -9.58
C ALA A 213 -42.67 -4.20 -8.85
N PRO A 214 -43.07 -3.13 -9.55
CA PRO A 214 -43.86 -2.07 -8.94
C PRO A 214 -45.17 -2.69 -8.41
N PRO A 215 -45.65 -2.26 -7.22
CA PRO A 215 -46.91 -2.78 -6.71
C PRO A 215 -48.02 -2.43 -7.71
N ALA A 216 -48.76 -3.47 -8.11
CA ALA A 216 -49.93 -3.37 -8.97
C ALA A 216 -50.91 -2.34 -8.39
N GLN A 217 -51.19 -1.29 -9.16
CA GLN A 217 -52.26 -0.35 -8.88
C GLN A 217 -53.59 -1.10 -8.96
N ALA A 218 -54.13 -1.44 -7.79
CA ALA A 218 -55.50 -1.92 -7.68
C ALA A 218 -56.46 -0.81 -8.12
N LYS A 219 -57.18 -1.06 -9.21
CA LYS A 219 -58.28 -0.21 -9.66
C LYS A 219 -59.36 -0.21 -8.57
N TYR A 220 -59.57 0.96 -7.99
CA TYR A 220 -60.71 1.29 -7.15
C TYR A 220 -62.01 1.08 -7.93
N VAL A 221 -62.93 0.26 -7.40
CA VAL A 221 -64.33 0.14 -7.82
C VAL A 221 -65.18 0.59 -6.62
N PRO A 222 -66.10 1.56 -6.77
CA PRO A 222 -66.83 2.11 -5.63
C PRO A 222 -68.05 1.24 -5.25
N GLY A 223 -68.26 0.99 -3.95
CA GLY A 223 -69.57 0.53 -3.46
C GLY A 223 -69.58 -0.25 -2.13
N GLN A 224 -70.02 0.44 -1.07
CA GLN A 224 -70.77 -0.05 0.12
C GLN A 224 -70.06 -0.77 1.29
N GLY A 225 -70.02 -0.07 2.44
CA GLY A 225 -70.16 -0.54 3.85
C GLY A 225 -69.06 -1.47 4.38
N VAL A 226 -68.48 -1.35 5.58
CA VAL A 226 -68.85 -0.80 6.90
C VAL A 226 -67.55 -0.78 7.75
N MET A 227 -67.50 0.04 8.81
CA MET A 227 -66.32 0.33 9.66
C MET A 227 -65.99 -0.78 10.74
N PRO A 228 -65.14 -0.54 11.76
CA PRO A 228 -63.74 -1.01 11.93
C PRO A 228 -63.58 -1.93 13.20
N PRO A 229 -62.37 -2.18 13.78
CA PRO A 229 -61.73 -1.21 14.70
C PRO A 229 -60.18 -1.17 14.73
N THR A 230 -59.66 0.00 15.14
CA THR A 230 -58.32 0.36 15.69
C THR A 230 -58.17 -0.24 17.12
N PRO A 231 -57.02 -0.28 17.87
CA PRO A 231 -55.79 0.54 17.85
C PRO A 231 -54.49 -0.31 18.03
N ALA A 232 -53.24 0.14 18.23
CA ALA A 232 -52.62 1.34 18.80
C ALA A 232 -51.13 1.41 18.35
N PRO A 233 -50.45 2.58 18.45
CA PRO A 233 -49.07 2.76 17.97
C PRO A 233 -48.02 2.46 19.04
N ALA A 234 -46.94 1.76 18.67
CA ALA A 234 -45.77 1.56 19.53
C ALA A 234 -44.77 2.73 19.39
N ALA A 235 -44.39 3.27 20.54
CA ALA A 235 -43.54 4.44 20.73
C ALA A 235 -42.04 4.16 20.47
N GLN A 236 -41.34 5.22 20.05
CA GLN A 236 -39.87 5.30 19.99
C GLN A 236 -39.28 5.43 21.42
N PRO A 237 -38.12 4.82 21.72
CA PRO A 237 -37.40 5.11 22.95
C PRO A 237 -36.48 6.33 22.80
N ALA A 238 -36.62 7.24 23.77
CA ALA A 238 -35.80 8.42 24.00
C ALA A 238 -34.46 8.07 24.69
N ALA A 239 -33.46 8.91 24.47
CA ALA A 239 -32.18 8.93 25.16
C ALA A 239 -32.29 9.32 26.64
N PRO A 240 -31.31 8.94 27.50
CA PRO A 240 -31.10 9.62 28.77
C PRO A 240 -29.78 10.42 28.80
N ALA A 241 -29.87 11.58 29.46
CA ALA A 241 -28.79 12.52 29.73
C ALA A 241 -28.24 12.40 31.17
N ALA A 242 -26.95 12.76 31.31
CA ALA A 242 -26.26 13.46 32.40
C ALA A 242 -26.24 12.94 33.88
N ALA A 243 -25.01 12.62 34.34
CA ALA A 243 -24.25 13.02 35.55
C ALA A 243 -24.93 13.21 36.94
N PRO A 244 -24.20 12.99 38.05
CA PRO A 244 -23.38 14.07 38.63
C PRO A 244 -22.02 13.66 39.28
N ALA A 245 -21.18 14.66 39.55
CA ALA A 245 -19.91 14.61 40.32
C ALA A 245 -20.16 14.57 41.85
N PRO A 246 -19.14 14.37 42.73
CA PRO A 246 -18.32 15.53 43.17
C PRO A 246 -16.86 15.26 43.66
N ALA A 247 -16.19 16.39 43.92
CA ALA A 247 -15.23 16.68 45.01
C ALA A 247 -13.70 16.63 44.78
N ALA A 248 -13.07 17.72 45.23
CA ALA A 248 -11.69 18.18 45.02
C ALA A 248 -10.68 17.64 46.04
N GLN A 249 -9.39 17.72 45.70
CA GLN A 249 -8.40 18.38 46.57
C GLN A 249 -7.18 18.89 45.80
N GLN A 250 -6.81 20.13 46.09
CA GLN A 250 -5.65 20.87 45.61
C GLN A 250 -4.49 20.73 46.59
N GLY A 251 -3.26 20.93 46.13
CA GLY A 251 -2.10 21.12 47.00
C GLY A 251 -0.88 21.58 46.23
N ALA A 252 -0.71 22.90 46.12
CA ALA A 252 0.52 23.57 45.70
C ALA A 252 1.18 24.17 46.94
N ILE A 253 2.50 24.04 47.07
CA ILE A 253 3.37 25.00 47.78
C ILE A 253 4.82 24.78 47.35
N GLY A 254 5.52 25.87 47.04
CA GLY A 254 6.93 25.88 46.67
C GLY A 254 7.83 26.56 47.72
N TRP A 255 9.03 26.89 47.25
CA TRP A 255 10.13 27.73 47.78
C TRP A 255 11.37 27.01 48.35
N GLY A 256 12.53 27.27 47.74
CA GLY A 256 13.80 27.52 48.46
C GLY A 256 15.03 26.67 48.09
N ASN A 257 15.95 27.27 47.32
CA ASN A 257 17.38 26.90 47.06
C ASN A 257 18.25 27.05 48.36
N PRO A 258 19.59 26.79 48.46
CA PRO A 258 20.65 26.85 47.41
C PRO A 258 21.86 25.84 47.57
N GLN A 259 22.87 26.05 46.70
CA GLN A 259 24.29 25.60 46.75
C GLN A 259 24.63 24.20 46.20
N ASP A 260 25.28 24.18 45.03
CA ASP A 260 26.62 23.59 44.91
C ASP A 260 27.33 24.18 43.68
N THR A 261 28.33 25.01 43.97
CA THR A 261 29.41 25.45 43.08
C THR A 261 30.71 24.92 43.69
N ASP A 262 31.70 24.64 42.83
CA ASP A 262 33.01 24.03 43.10
C ASP A 262 32.94 22.47 42.99
N ASP A 263 33.80 21.74 42.29
CA ASP A 263 35.18 21.97 41.89
C ASP A 263 35.56 20.96 40.77
N LEU A 264 36.38 21.39 39.81
CA LEU A 264 37.19 20.49 38.98
C LEU A 264 38.37 20.02 39.85
N PRO A 265 38.86 18.78 39.71
CA PRO A 265 40.14 18.65 39.00
C PRO A 265 40.38 17.31 38.26
N PHE A 266 41.31 17.40 37.30
CA PHE A 266 41.99 16.38 36.47
C PHE A 266 41.35 15.96 35.15
#